data_AF-Q6IL57-F1
#
_entry.id   AF-Q6IL57-F1
#
_cell.length_a   1.000
_cell.length_b   1.000
_cell.length_c   1.000
_cell.angle_alpha   90.00
_cell.angle_beta   90.00
_cell.angle_gamma   90.00
#
_symmetry.space_group_name_H-M   'P 1'
#
loop_
_entity.id
_entity.type
_entity.pdbx_description
1 polymer ?
#
loop_
_entity_poly.entity_id
_entity_poly.type
_entity_poly.pdbx_seq_one_letter_code
_entity_poly.pdbx_strand_id
1 'polypeptide(L)'
;MGLGRGLGARSSQPQRLQMQMEMQTKIQIHINEVDRKPAKRSNQHTLDPLYEEIRILCMIPYNYNSPDTAKYVKRTWGKHCNVLLFVSGDIDGELEPYVPVINSTDTWTLVQQGLMQAYLFYADQIDWFLRVEPSRS
;
A
#
# COMPACT_ATOMS: atom_id res chain seq x y z
N MET A 1 25.67 26.96 -66.98
CA MET A 1 25.05 28.11 -66.29
C MET A 1 23.56 28.01 -66.55
N GLY A 2 22.62 27.87 -65.63
CA GLY A 2 22.55 27.94 -64.18
C GLY A 2 21.09 28.28 -63.87
N LEU A 3 20.52 27.68 -62.81
CA LEU A 3 19.35 28.16 -62.04
C LEU A 3 17.99 28.11 -62.78
N GLY A 4 16.87 27.64 -62.23
CA GLY A 4 16.46 27.22 -60.89
C GLY A 4 14.93 27.14 -60.81
N ARG A 5 14.40 26.89 -59.59
CA ARG A 5 13.00 26.73 -59.12
C ARG A 5 12.56 25.25 -59.05
N GLY A 6 12.40 24.59 -57.89
CA GLY A 6 11.98 25.03 -56.55
C GLY A 6 10.47 25.28 -56.54
N LEU A 7 9.61 24.78 -55.63
CA LEU A 7 9.70 24.14 -54.32
C LEU A 7 8.33 23.46 -54.08
N GLY A 8 8.29 22.31 -53.41
CA GLY A 8 7.08 21.72 -52.85
C GLY A 8 7.39 21.20 -51.45
N ALA A 9 6.81 21.85 -50.44
CA ALA A 9 7.14 21.71 -49.03
C ALA A 9 6.77 20.33 -48.46
N ARG A 10 7.71 19.72 -47.72
CA ARG A 10 7.48 18.53 -46.89
C ARG A 10 7.50 18.98 -45.43
N SER A 11 6.32 19.12 -44.83
CA SER A 11 6.18 19.27 -43.38
C SER A 11 6.31 17.88 -42.74
N SER A 12 7.41 17.63 -42.03
CA SER A 12 7.50 16.54 -41.05
C SER A 12 8.57 16.94 -40.05
N GLN A 13 8.14 17.50 -38.92
CA GLN A 13 9.00 17.89 -37.82
C GLN A 13 9.41 16.63 -37.03
N PRO A 14 10.70 16.40 -36.74
CA PRO A 14 11.17 15.22 -36.04
C PRO A 14 11.36 15.44 -34.52
N GLN A 15 11.01 14.40 -33.75
CA GLN A 15 11.67 13.85 -32.54
C GLN A 15 11.99 14.75 -31.32
N ARG A 16 11.28 14.48 -30.19
CA ARG A 16 11.71 14.55 -28.76
C ARG A 16 10.43 14.47 -27.92
N LEU A 17 10.11 13.50 -27.08
CA LEU A 17 10.90 12.61 -26.24
C LEU A 17 10.15 11.28 -26.11
N GLN A 18 10.83 10.16 -26.39
CA GLN A 18 10.47 8.88 -25.80
C GLN A 18 10.88 8.95 -24.33
N MET A 19 9.91 8.99 -23.43
CA MET A 19 10.10 8.55 -22.05
C MET A 19 8.95 7.59 -21.75
N GLN A 20 9.13 6.36 -22.19
CA GLN A 20 8.28 5.25 -21.83
C GLN A 20 8.42 5.04 -20.31
N MET A 21 7.41 5.41 -19.55
CA MET A 21 7.10 4.78 -18.27
C MET A 21 5.86 3.93 -18.47
N GLU A 22 6.01 2.82 -19.18
CA GLU A 22 5.03 1.75 -19.17
C GLU A 22 5.33 0.83 -17.98
N MET A 23 4.85 1.18 -16.79
CA MET A 23 4.66 0.17 -15.74
C MET A 23 3.34 -0.56 -16.01
N GLN A 24 3.38 -1.53 -16.91
CA GLN A 24 2.34 -2.54 -17.05
C GLN A 24 2.85 -3.84 -16.43
N THR A 25 2.88 -3.90 -15.10
CA THR A 25 3.09 -5.18 -14.41
C THR A 25 1.74 -5.82 -14.18
N LYS A 26 1.38 -6.78 -15.03
CA LYS A 26 0.21 -7.64 -14.85
C LYS A 26 0.49 -8.55 -13.64
N ILE A 27 -0.06 -8.20 -12.48
CA ILE A 27 0.02 -9.03 -11.27
C ILE A 27 -0.82 -10.29 -11.54
N GLN A 28 -0.17 -11.44 -11.56
CA GLN A 28 -0.83 -12.75 -11.55
C GLN A 28 -0.93 -13.21 -10.10
N ILE A 29 -2.12 -13.09 -9.51
CA ILE A 29 -2.40 -13.63 -8.18
C ILE A 29 -2.56 -15.15 -8.28
N HIS A 30 -1.61 -15.91 -7.75
CA HIS A 30 -1.76 -17.35 -7.55
C HIS A 30 -2.33 -17.56 -6.15
N ILE A 31 -3.62 -17.92 -6.06
CA ILE A 31 -4.27 -18.22 -4.79
C ILE A 31 -4.05 -19.70 -4.51
N ASN A 32 -3.17 -20.01 -3.56
CA ASN A 32 -3.01 -21.38 -3.08
C ASN A 32 -4.16 -21.72 -2.11
N GLU A 33 -4.75 -22.90 -2.26
CA GLU A 33 -5.72 -23.43 -1.32
C GLU A 33 -5.01 -23.79 -0.01
N VAL A 34 -5.39 -23.14 1.09
CA VAL A 34 -4.78 -23.36 2.42
C VAL A 34 -5.44 -24.58 3.06
N ASP A 35 -4.68 -25.66 3.18
CA ASP A 35 -5.08 -26.88 3.89
C ASP A 35 -5.22 -26.60 5.40
N ARG A 36 -6.44 -26.28 5.85
CA ARG A 36 -6.72 -25.98 7.27
C ARG A 36 -6.74 -27.26 8.10
N LYS A 37 -5.62 -27.58 8.75
CA LYS A 37 -5.61 -28.57 9.85
C LYS A 37 -6.06 -27.91 11.16
N PRO A 38 -6.94 -28.55 11.94
CA PRO A 38 -7.40 -27.99 13.21
C PRO A 38 -6.26 -27.89 14.21
N ALA A 39 -6.03 -26.69 14.76
CA ALA A 39 -5.00 -26.44 15.75
C ALA A 39 -5.30 -27.16 17.07
N LYS A 40 -4.36 -27.96 17.57
CA LYS A 40 -4.41 -28.54 18.92
C LYS A 40 -3.97 -27.47 19.93
N ARG A 41 -4.83 -27.13 20.89
CA ARG A 41 -4.49 -26.25 22.02
C ARG A 41 -3.48 -26.93 22.95
N SER A 42 -2.24 -26.46 22.97
CA SER A 42 -1.29 -26.67 24.07
C SER A 42 -1.24 -25.41 24.93
N ASN A 43 -1.28 -25.56 26.26
CA ASN A 43 -1.12 -24.46 27.23
C ASN A 43 0.35 -24.06 27.38
N GLN A 44 1.01 -23.77 26.28
CA GLN A 44 2.37 -23.25 26.25
C GLN A 44 2.26 -21.87 25.60
N HIS A 45 2.92 -20.86 26.17
CA HIS A 45 3.00 -19.51 25.60
C HIS A 45 3.96 -19.52 24.39
N THR A 46 3.76 -20.50 23.51
CA THR A 46 4.39 -20.62 22.21
C THR A 46 3.79 -19.54 21.34
N LEU A 47 4.65 -18.74 20.70
CA LEU A 47 4.24 -17.87 19.61
C LEU A 47 3.39 -18.71 18.64
N ASP A 48 2.25 -18.15 18.23
CA ASP A 48 1.36 -18.81 17.28
C ASP A 48 2.20 -19.14 16.04
N PRO A 49 2.42 -20.42 15.69
CA PRO A 49 3.25 -20.80 14.54
C PRO A 49 2.78 -20.12 13.26
N LEU A 50 1.49 -19.80 13.19
CA LEU A 50 0.88 -19.10 12.05
C LEU A 50 1.40 -17.66 11.89
N TYR A 51 1.79 -16.99 12.98
CA TYR A 51 2.30 -15.62 12.94
C TYR A 51 3.65 -15.52 12.22
N GLU A 52 4.47 -16.56 12.31
CA GLU A 52 5.75 -16.65 11.60
C GLU A 52 5.58 -17.16 10.17
N GLU A 53 4.59 -18.03 9.93
CA GLU A 53 4.33 -18.61 8.61
C GLU A 53 3.61 -17.65 7.65
N ILE A 54 2.70 -16.81 8.16
CA ILE A 54 1.91 -15.87 7.35
C ILE A 54 2.15 -14.45 7.84
N ARG A 55 2.89 -13.66 7.06
CA ARG A 55 3.25 -12.29 7.42
C ARG A 55 2.25 -11.30 6.84
N ILE A 56 1.50 -10.63 7.71
CA ILE A 56 0.40 -9.72 7.33
C ILE A 56 0.78 -8.28 7.66
N LEU A 57 0.62 -7.39 6.68
CA LEU A 57 0.56 -5.94 6.91
C LEU A 57 -0.90 -5.48 6.99
N CYS A 58 -1.26 -4.85 8.09
CA CYS A 58 -2.53 -4.18 8.29
C CYS A 58 -2.35 -2.67 8.13
N MET A 59 -2.91 -2.10 7.06
CA MET A 59 -2.88 -0.67 6.81
C MET A 59 -4.17 -0.02 7.31
N ILE A 60 -4.02 0.97 8.19
CA ILE A 60 -5.10 1.69 8.84
C ILE A 60 -5.08 3.16 8.38
N PRO A 61 -5.71 3.48 7.24
CA PRO A 61 -6.01 4.87 6.91
C PRO A 61 -7.06 5.40 7.89
N TYR A 62 -6.83 6.56 8.50
CA TYR A 62 -7.78 7.16 9.43
C TYR A 62 -7.81 8.69 9.32
N ASN A 63 -8.94 9.29 9.72
CA ASN A 63 -9.07 10.72 9.83
C ASN A 63 -8.49 11.17 11.18
N TYR A 64 -7.48 12.04 11.16
CA TYR A 64 -6.86 12.56 12.39
C TYR A 64 -7.83 13.33 13.30
N ASN A 65 -8.95 13.85 12.77
CA ASN A 65 -9.98 14.50 13.59
C ASN A 65 -10.82 13.49 14.40
N SER A 66 -10.75 12.19 14.08
CA SER A 66 -11.50 11.13 14.78
C SER A 66 -10.67 9.83 14.84
N PRO A 67 -9.61 9.80 15.67
CA PRO A 67 -8.63 8.71 15.70
C PRO A 67 -9.06 7.47 16.50
N ASP A 68 -10.23 7.51 17.16
CA ASP A 68 -10.65 6.48 18.11
C ASP A 68 -10.66 5.07 17.52
N THR A 69 -11.17 4.90 16.29
CA THR A 69 -11.17 3.60 15.62
C THR A 69 -9.76 3.06 15.41
N ALA A 70 -8.81 3.91 15.01
CA ALA A 70 -7.41 3.49 14.85
C ALA A 70 -6.77 3.10 16.19
N LYS A 71 -7.08 3.83 17.26
CA LYS A 71 -6.64 3.50 18.63
C LYS A 71 -7.23 2.17 19.11
N TYR A 72 -8.51 1.91 18.85
CA TYR A 72 -9.13 0.63 19.17
C TYR A 72 -8.48 -0.52 18.40
N VAL A 73 -8.21 -0.35 17.10
CA VAL A 73 -7.48 -1.35 16.31
C VAL A 73 -6.12 -1.66 16.96
N LYS A 74 -5.33 -0.62 17.28
CA LYS A 74 -4.02 -0.78 17.94
C LYS A 74 -4.10 -1.57 19.25
N ARG A 75 -5.08 -1.24 20.09
CA ARG A 75 -5.24 -1.82 21.44
C ARG A 75 -5.88 -3.20 21.44
N THR A 76 -6.53 -3.61 20.36
CA THR A 76 -7.28 -4.87 20.29
C THR A 76 -6.62 -5.87 19.35
N TRP A 77 -7.19 -6.08 18.17
CA TRP A 77 -6.79 -7.14 17.25
C TRP A 77 -5.55 -6.76 16.42
N GLY A 78 -5.20 -5.48 16.31
CA GLY A 78 -4.07 -5.01 15.50
C GLY A 78 -2.70 -5.56 15.93
N LYS A 79 -2.58 -6.00 17.18
CA LYS A 79 -1.38 -6.70 17.71
C LYS A 79 -1.07 -8.04 17.04
N HIS A 80 -2.03 -8.59 16.28
CA HIS A 80 -1.86 -9.85 15.55
C HIS A 80 -1.33 -9.63 14.12
N CYS A 81 -1.16 -8.37 13.68
CA CYS A 81 -0.49 -8.06 12.42
C CYS A 81 1.04 -8.10 12.63
N ASN A 82 1.80 -8.52 11.61
CA ASN A 82 3.26 -8.44 11.62
C ASN A 82 3.71 -6.98 11.47
N VAL A 83 2.97 -6.22 10.66
CA VAL A 83 3.13 -4.77 10.52
C VAL A 83 1.77 -4.12 10.66
N LEU A 84 1.65 -3.16 11.57
CA LEU A 84 0.45 -2.34 11.75
C LEU A 84 0.79 -0.90 11.34
N LEU A 85 0.40 -0.49 10.14
CA LEU A 85 0.79 0.78 9.53
C LEU A 85 -0.36 1.78 9.58
N PHE A 86 -0.17 2.88 10.30
CA PHE A 86 -1.16 3.95 10.40
C PHE A 86 -0.91 5.03 9.35
N VAL A 87 -1.96 5.51 8.68
CA VAL A 87 -1.84 6.52 7.61
C VAL A 87 -2.84 7.64 7.86
N SER A 88 -2.34 8.86 8.00
CA SER A 88 -3.17 10.03 8.32
C SER A 88 -2.49 11.33 7.91
N GLY A 89 -3.26 12.41 7.90
CA GLY A 89 -2.76 13.73 7.56
C GLY A 89 -2.14 14.53 8.71
N ASP A 90 -2.22 14.02 9.93
CA ASP A 90 -1.61 14.61 11.11
C ASP A 90 -1.01 13.52 12.01
N ILE A 91 -0.06 13.92 12.86
CA ILE A 91 0.68 13.04 13.76
C ILE A 91 -0.18 12.76 15.01
N ASP A 92 -0.34 11.49 15.34
CA ASP A 92 -0.84 11.04 16.65
C ASP A 92 0.27 10.22 17.32
N GLY A 93 0.76 10.69 18.46
CA GLY A 93 1.87 10.05 19.18
C GLY A 93 1.56 8.65 19.72
N GLU A 94 0.29 8.24 19.75
CA GLU A 94 -0.08 6.87 20.05
C GLU A 94 -0.04 5.97 18.82
N LEU A 95 -0.23 6.50 17.60
CA LEU A 95 -0.49 5.71 16.39
C LEU A 95 0.77 5.57 15.51
N GLU A 96 1.76 4.88 16.04
CA GLU A 96 2.99 4.49 15.34
C GLU A 96 3.04 2.97 15.02
N PRO A 97 3.76 2.55 13.96
CA PRO A 97 4.43 3.37 12.93
C PRO A 97 3.45 4.08 11.98
N TYR A 98 3.84 5.26 11.49
CA TYR A 98 2.94 6.20 10.79
C TYR A 98 3.49 6.66 9.43
N VAL A 99 2.56 6.90 8.49
CA VAL A 99 2.80 7.54 7.19
C VAL A 99 2.12 8.91 7.14
N PRO A 100 2.88 10.01 7.03
CA PRO A 100 2.32 11.35 6.91
C PRO A 100 1.77 11.68 5.53
N VAL A 101 0.55 12.23 5.52
CA VAL A 101 -0.10 12.81 4.34
C VAL A 101 -0.60 14.21 4.64
N ILE A 102 0.34 15.15 4.67
CA ILE A 102 0.17 16.56 5.11
C ILE A 102 -1.27 17.09 4.94
N ASN A 103 -1.95 17.31 6.07
CA ASN A 103 -3.26 17.97 6.18
C ASN A 103 -4.37 17.37 5.30
N SER A 104 -4.31 16.07 4.97
CA SER A 104 -5.35 15.40 4.20
C SER A 104 -6.26 14.54 5.07
N THR A 105 -7.57 14.69 4.86
CA THR A 105 -8.61 13.77 5.34
C THR A 105 -9.21 12.95 4.20
N ASP A 106 -8.76 13.15 2.96
CA ASP A 106 -9.25 12.43 1.79
C ASP A 106 -8.77 10.97 1.82
N THR A 107 -9.70 10.05 2.04
CA THR A 107 -9.43 8.62 2.18
C THR A 107 -8.68 8.05 0.97
N TRP A 108 -8.97 8.52 -0.24
CA TRP A 108 -8.26 8.05 -1.43
C TRP A 108 -6.78 8.42 -1.39
N THR A 109 -6.47 9.68 -1.08
CA THR A 109 -5.09 10.16 -0.93
C THR A 109 -4.35 9.40 0.17
N LEU A 110 -4.99 9.19 1.33
CA LEU A 110 -4.40 8.40 2.43
C LEU A 110 -4.08 6.97 1.97
N VAL A 111 -5.03 6.31 1.32
CA VAL A 111 -4.85 4.93 0.83
C VAL A 111 -3.75 4.84 -0.21
N GLN A 112 -3.71 5.77 -1.16
CA GLN A 112 -2.67 5.79 -2.19
C GLN A 112 -1.27 5.92 -1.58
N GLN A 113 -1.09 6.87 -0.65
CA GLN A 113 0.20 7.08 0.02
C GLN A 113 0.58 5.89 0.90
N GLY A 114 -0.39 5.34 1.64
CA GLY A 114 -0.20 4.15 2.45
C GLY A 114 0.21 2.92 1.64
N LEU A 115 -0.42 2.71 0.47
CA LEU A 115 -0.05 1.64 -0.47
C LEU A 115 1.37 1.82 -1.01
N MET A 116 1.76 3.05 -1.38
CA MET A 116 3.12 3.33 -1.84
C MET A 116 4.15 3.02 -0.76
N GLN A 117 3.90 3.44 0.47
CA GLN A 117 4.77 3.15 1.62
C GLN A 117 4.84 1.66 1.93
N ALA A 118 3.68 0.97 1.96
CA ALA A 118 3.64 -0.46 2.17
C ALA A 118 4.46 -1.22 1.13
N TYR A 119 4.32 -0.86 -0.14
CA TYR A 119 5.09 -1.48 -1.23
C TYR A 119 6.60 -1.20 -1.09
N LEU A 120 6.99 0.07 -0.91
CA LEU A 120 8.40 0.46 -0.90
C LEU A 120 9.20 -0.15 0.26
N PHE A 121 8.58 -0.33 1.43
CA PHE A 121 9.29 -0.75 2.64
C PHE A 121 9.03 -2.20 3.05
N TYR A 122 7.89 -2.78 2.66
CA TYR A 122 7.45 -4.06 3.19
C TYR A 122 7.16 -5.12 2.12
N ALA A 123 7.23 -4.81 0.81
CA ALA A 123 6.87 -5.77 -0.24
C ALA A 123 7.62 -7.11 -0.15
N ASP A 124 8.90 -7.10 0.24
CA ASP A 124 9.70 -8.33 0.38
C ASP A 124 9.53 -9.03 1.75
N GLN A 125 8.85 -8.37 2.69
CA GLN A 125 8.75 -8.79 4.09
C GLN A 125 7.36 -9.34 4.46
N ILE A 126 6.37 -9.19 3.59
CA ILE A 126 4.97 -9.52 3.88
C ILE A 126 4.36 -10.34 2.75
N ASP A 127 3.46 -11.25 3.13
CA ASP A 127 2.78 -12.16 2.20
C ASP A 127 1.38 -11.63 1.85
N TRP A 128 0.75 -10.92 2.79
CA TRP A 128 -0.60 -10.37 2.64
C TRP A 128 -0.69 -8.92 3.06
N PHE A 129 -1.50 -8.17 2.30
CA PHE A 129 -1.84 -6.78 2.58
C PHE A 129 -3.33 -6.66 2.90
N LEU A 130 -3.66 -6.15 4.09
CA LEU A 130 -5.03 -5.89 4.54
C LEU A 130 -5.24 -4.39 4.72
N ARG A 131 -6.16 -3.81 3.95
CA ARG A 131 -6.67 -2.46 4.19
C ARG A 131 -7.89 -2.54 5.10
N VAL A 132 -7.91 -1.69 6.12
CA VAL A 132 -9.06 -1.56 7.02
C VAL A 132 -9.88 -0.33 6.65
N GLU A 133 -11.20 -0.51 6.62
CA GLU A 133 -12.16 0.59 6.56
C GLU A 133 -12.67 0.92 7.97
N PRO A 134 -12.78 2.22 8.33
CA PRO A 134 -13.46 2.59 9.55
C PRO A 134 -14.93 2.18 9.50
N SER A 135 -15.49 1.77 10.66
CA SER A 135 -16.93 1.49 10.77
C SER A 135 -17.72 2.77 10.49
N ARG A 136 -18.71 2.70 9.59
CA ARG A 136 -19.69 3.78 9.42
C ARG A 136 -20.57 3.84 10.67
N SER A 137 -20.41 4.88 11.47
CA SER A 137 -21.35 5.27 12.53
C SER A 137 -22.46 6.14 11.97
#